data_AF-A0A2V6GAE7-F1
#
_entry.id   AF-A0A2V6GAE7-F1
#
_cell.length_a   1.000
_cell.length_b   1.000
_cell.length_c   1.000
_cell.angle_alpha   90.00
_cell.angle_beta   90.00
_cell.angle_gamma   90.00
#
_symmetry.space_group_name_H-M   'P 1'
#
loop_
_entity.id
_entity.type
_entity.pdbx_description
1 polymer ?
#
loop_
_entity_poly.entity_id
_entity_poly.type
_entity_poly.pdbx_seq_one_letter_code
_entity_poly.pdbx_strand_id
1 'polypeptide(L)' 'MPGRHSADSEKVLEVGHRFQVTKWSYIQPDLQYVIDPGGTGDIPDAVVIGAQMGVTL' A
#
# COMPACT_ATOMS: atom_id res chain seq x y z
N MET A 1 7.50 -24.20 -24.10
CA MET A 1 6.09 -23.87 -23.87
C MET A 1 5.96 -22.35 -23.86
N PRO A 2 5.16 -21.71 -24.73
CA PRO A 2 4.85 -20.29 -24.57
C PRO A 2 3.84 -20.13 -23.42
N GLY A 3 4.02 -19.13 -22.55
CA GLY A 3 2.94 -18.70 -21.62
C GLY A 3 3.13 -18.94 -20.13
N ARG A 4 4.34 -18.82 -19.57
CA ARG A 4 4.47 -18.52 -18.13
C ARG A 4 5.11 -17.14 -18.00
N HIS A 5 4.30 -16.09 -17.91
CA HIS A 5 4.74 -14.89 -17.20
C HIS A 5 5.07 -15.42 -15.79
N SER A 6 6.35 -15.58 -15.50
CA SER A 6 6.76 -15.92 -14.16
C SER A 6 6.47 -14.68 -13.36
N ALA A 7 5.39 -14.72 -12.57
CA ALA A 7 5.16 -13.65 -11.61
C ALA A 7 6.38 -13.65 -10.70
N ASP A 8 7.18 -12.58 -10.76
CA ASP A 8 8.34 -12.41 -9.90
C ASP A 8 7.84 -12.00 -8.53
N SER A 9 7.86 -10.72 -8.18
CA SER A 9 7.37 -10.26 -6.89
C SER A 9 6.95 -8.80 -6.96
N GLU A 10 5.68 -8.54 -6.65
CA GLU A 10 5.20 -7.21 -6.32
C GLU A 10 5.85 -6.72 -5.01
N LYS A 11 6.21 -5.44 -4.95
CA LYS A 11 6.77 -4.82 -3.75
C LYS A 11 6.00 -3.56 -3.42
N VAL A 12 5.82 -3.30 -2.13
CA VAL A 12 5.18 -2.09 -1.63
C VAL A 12 6.10 -1.40 -0.62
N LEU A 13 6.40 -0.14 -0.89
CA LEU A 13 7.00 0.77 0.10
C LEU A 13 5.89 1.63 0.68
N GLU A 14 5.63 1.49 1.99
CA GLU A 14 4.60 2.25 2.69
C GLU A 14 5.22 3.20 3.72
N VAL A 15 4.77 4.45 3.71
CA VAL A 15 5.00 5.40 4.78
C VAL A 15 3.66 5.89 5.30
N GLY A 16 3.44 5.71 6.59
CA GLY A 16 2.24 6.19 7.28
C GLY A 16 2.61 6.91 8.58
N HIS A 17 1.80 7.89 8.97
CA HIS A 17 1.94 8.55 10.26
C HIS A 17 0.62 8.58 11.01
N ARG A 18 0.61 8.03 12.24
CA ARG A 18 -0.58 8.04 13.08
C ARG A 18 -0.67 9.32 13.89
N PHE A 19 -1.70 10.11 13.61
CA PHE A 19 -2.08 11.27 14.42
C PHE A 19 -3.14 10.84 15.43
N GLN A 20 -2.78 10.88 16.72
CA GLN A 20 -3.75 10.71 17.79
C GLN A 20 -4.64 11.96 17.85
N VAL A 21 -5.96 11.78 17.66
CA VAL A 21 -6.93 12.89 17.65
C VAL A 21 -7.51 13.11 19.04
N THR A 22 -7.93 12.03 19.70
CA THR A 22 -8.39 12.03 21.10
C THR A 22 -7.76 10.85 21.83
N LYS A 23 -8.00 10.68 23.13
CA LYS A 23 -7.49 9.49 23.88
C LYS A 23 -7.99 8.15 23.32
N TRP A 24 -9.09 8.16 22.58
CA TRP A 24 -9.77 6.98 22.08
C TRP A 24 -9.85 6.94 20.55
N SER A 25 -9.24 7.90 19.82
CA SER A 25 -9.29 7.92 18.36
C SER A 25 -8.00 8.38 17.69
N TYR A 26 -7.76 7.88 16.48
CA TYR A 26 -6.66 8.31 15.63
C TYR A 26 -7.06 8.35 14.15
N ILE A 27 -6.31 9.13 13.39
CA ILE A 27 -6.25 9.04 11.92
C ILE A 27 -4.81 8.74 11.49
N GLN A 28 -4.64 8.06 10.39
CA GLN A 28 -3.34 7.66 9.85
C GLN A 28 -3.39 7.80 8.33
N PRO A 29 -2.98 8.95 7.76
CA PRO A 29 -2.67 9.01 6.34
C PRO A 29 -1.48 8.11 6.03
N ASP A 30 -1.50 7.52 4.84
CA ASP A 30 -0.43 6.71 4.30
C ASP A 30 -0.20 7.00 2.81
N LEU A 31 1.05 6.78 2.39
CA LEU A 31 1.49 6.84 1.01
C LEU A 31 2.17 5.52 0.69
N GLN A 32 1.73 4.88 -0.38
CA GLN A 32 2.28 3.61 -0.84
C GLN A 32 2.85 3.77 -2.25
N TYR A 33 4.05 3.27 -2.47
CA TYR A 33 4.64 3.09 -3.79
C TYR A 33 4.66 1.60 -4.11
N VAL A 34 3.80 1.19 -5.05
CA VAL A 34 3.66 -0.19 -5.52
C VAL A 34 4.54 -0.36 -6.75
N ILE A 35 5.48 -1.30 -6.68
CA ILE A 35 6.42 -1.63 -7.74
C ILE A 35 6.03 -2.99 -8.32
N ASP A 36 5.93 -3.04 -9.65
CA ASP A 36 5.50 -4.23 -10.40
C ASP A 36 4.18 -4.84 -9.85
N PRO A 37 3.05 -4.12 -9.94
CA PRO A 37 1.76 -4.65 -9.47
C PRO A 37 1.41 -5.96 -10.17
N GLY A 38 1.01 -6.98 -9.39
CA GLY A 38 0.75 -8.33 -9.87
C GLY A 38 2.01 -9.15 -10.19
N GLY A 39 3.21 -8.54 -10.14
CA GLY A 39 4.50 -9.21 -10.33
C GLY A 39 4.79 -9.67 -11.75
N THR A 40 4.03 -9.22 -12.76
CA THR A 40 4.14 -9.73 -14.14
C THR A 40 5.00 -8.87 -15.07
N GLY A 41 5.42 -7.69 -14.63
CA GLY A 41 6.13 -6.68 -15.42
C GLY A 41 5.25 -5.91 -16.41
N ASP A 42 3.95 -6.23 -16.49
CA ASP A 42 3.04 -5.67 -17.49
C ASP A 42 2.21 -4.49 -16.95
N ILE A 43 2.17 -4.31 -15.62
CA ILE A 43 1.45 -3.23 -14.96
C ILE A 43 2.47 -2.18 -14.51
N PRO A 44 2.29 -0.89 -14.87
CA PRO A 44 3.17 0.17 -14.40
C PRO A 44 3.13 0.36 -12.88
N ASP A 45 4.24 0.80 -12.31
CA ASP A 45 4.34 1.21 -10.91
C ASP A 45 3.26 2.26 -10.56
N ALA A 46 2.80 2.22 -9.31
CA ALA A 46 1.71 3.07 -8.84
C ALA A 46 2.05 3.79 -7.53
N VAL A 47 1.59 5.04 -7.41
CA VAL A 47 1.54 5.79 -6.16
C VAL A 47 0.10 5.79 -5.65
N VAL A 48 -0.11 5.32 -4.43
CA VAL A 48 -1.42 5.27 -3.76
C VAL A 48 -1.39 6.19 -2.56
N ILE A 49 -2.41 7.04 -2.44
CA ILE A 49 -2.63 7.91 -1.29
C ILE A 49 -3.81 7.33 -0.50
N GLY A 50 -3.56 6.97 0.75
CA GLY A 50 -4.50 6.31 1.64
C GLY A 50 -4.70 7.06 2.95
N ALA A 51 -5.75 6.67 3.66
CA ALA A 51 -5.96 7.06 5.05
C ALA A 51 -6.75 5.99 5.80
N GLN A 52 -6.37 5.77 7.05
CA GLN A 52 -6.99 4.84 7.97
C GLN A 52 -7.42 5.58 9.24
N MET A 53 -8.47 5.12 9.92
CA MET A 53 -8.90 5.68 11.20
C MET A 53 -9.30 4.56 12.15
N GLY A 54 -9.19 4.82 13.45
CA GLY A 54 -9.60 3.86 14.48
C GLY A 54 -10.14 4.54 15.72
N VAL A 55 -11.05 3.83 16.40
CA VAL A 55 -11.64 4.21 17.68
C VAL A 55 -11.57 3.04 18.68
N THR A 56 -11.37 3.33 19.96
CA THR A 56 -11.45 2.36 21.06
C THR A 56 -12.63 2.68 21.99
N LEU A 57 -13.33 1.63 22.45
CA LEU A 57 -14.46 1.69 23.39
C LEU A 57 -13.99 1.64 24.85
#